data_AF-A0AAN0M1T4-F1
#
_entry.id   AF-A0AAN0M1T4-F1
#
_cell.length_a   1.000
_cell.length_b   1.000
_cell.length_c   1.000
_cell.angle_alpha   90.00
_cell.angle_beta   90.00
_cell.angle_gamma   90.00
#
_symmetry.space_group_name_H-M   'P 1'
#
loop_
_entity.id
_entity.type
_entity.pdbx_description
1 polymer ?
#
loop_
_entity_poly.entity_id
_entity_poly.type
_entity_poly.pdbx_seq_one_letter_code
_entity_poly.pdbx_strand_id
1 'polypeptide(L)'
;MRAENRDVLDKLVQRVKQVAKGAALMTETTVSIETDARCLDYNANEPLSKLLESVMHEAGAVHLDDHDLKHLSWYAITPSMLSSIQPYAPEHMDLKTLYQQT
;
A
#
# COMPACT_ATOMS: atom_id res chain seq x y z
N MET A 1 8.05 11.53 -7.98
CA MET A 1 7.53 12.06 -6.71
C MET A 1 6.11 11.55 -6.53
N ARG A 2 5.66 11.33 -5.29
CA ARG A 2 4.29 10.86 -5.00
C ARG A 2 3.65 11.78 -3.97
N ALA A 3 2.35 11.97 -4.10
CA ALA A 3 1.51 12.69 -3.15
C ALA A 3 0.10 12.11 -3.20
N GLU A 4 -0.74 12.45 -2.22
CA GLU A 4 -2.14 12.03 -2.15
C GLU A 4 -2.96 12.51 -3.35
N ASN A 5 -2.74 13.76 -3.78
CA ASN A 5 -3.36 14.35 -4.96
C ASN A 5 -2.39 15.28 -5.70
N ARG A 6 -2.78 15.67 -6.91
CA ARG A 6 -2.01 16.51 -7.82
C ARG A 6 -1.72 17.90 -7.28
N ASP A 7 -2.63 18.52 -6.52
CA ASP A 7 -2.39 19.85 -5.96
C ASP A 7 -1.24 19.83 -4.95
N VAL A 8 -1.19 18.80 -4.11
CA VAL A 8 -0.08 18.58 -3.18
C VAL A 8 1.21 18.26 -3.95
N LEU A 9 1.12 17.41 -4.98
CA LEU A 9 2.27 17.08 -5.82
C LEU A 9 2.86 18.33 -6.49
N ASP A 10 2.02 19.21 -7.01
CA ASP A 10 2.44 20.41 -7.71
C ASP A 10 3.15 21.38 -6.77
N LYS A 11 2.63 21.57 -5.57
CA LYS A 11 3.30 22.36 -4.52
C LYS A 11 4.68 21.77 -4.18
N LEU A 12 4.78 20.46 -4.06
CA LEU A 12 6.05 19.78 -3.78
C LEU A 12 7.05 19.97 -4.93
N VAL A 13 6.63 19.73 -6.17
CA VAL A 13 7.46 19.90 -7.36
C VAL A 13 7.93 21.35 -7.49
N GLN A 14 7.06 22.33 -7.24
CA GLN A 14 7.46 23.74 -7.27
C GLN A 14 8.52 24.06 -6.22
N ARG A 15 8.37 23.54 -4.99
CA ARG A 15 9.39 23.72 -3.94
C ARG A 15 10.74 23.14 -4.35
N VAL A 16 10.76 21.93 -4.90
CA VAL A 16 12.00 21.29 -5.38
C VAL A 16 12.63 22.11 -6.53
N LYS A 17 11.82 22.60 -7.47
CA LYS A 17 12.29 23.48 -8.55
C LYS A 17 12.92 24.76 -8.02
N GLN A 18 12.33 25.38 -7.01
CA GLN A 18 12.87 26.60 -6.40
C GLN A 18 14.21 26.35 -5.69
N VAL A 19 14.34 25.23 -4.97
CA VAL A 19 15.60 24.85 -4.32
C VAL A 19 16.69 24.59 -5.36
N ALA A 20 16.39 23.84 -6.42
CA ALA A 20 17.34 23.53 -7.48
C ALA A 20 17.85 24.80 -8.18
N LYS A 21 16.93 25.74 -8.51
CA LYS A 21 17.28 27.04 -9.09
C LYS A 21 18.13 27.89 -8.13
N GLY A 22 17.79 27.90 -6.84
CA GLY A 22 18.55 28.62 -5.82
C GLY A 22 19.98 28.09 -5.69
N ALA A 23 20.15 26.76 -5.64
CA ALA A 23 21.46 26.13 -5.57
C ALA A 23 22.30 26.39 -6.83
N ALA A 24 21.68 26.32 -8.01
CA ALA A 24 22.33 26.65 -9.28
C ALA A 24 22.84 28.11 -9.28
N LEU A 25 21.99 29.04 -8.85
CA LEU A 25 22.34 30.46 -8.72
C LEU A 25 23.52 30.68 -7.76
N MET A 26 23.51 30.03 -6.59
CA MET A 26 24.57 30.18 -5.58
C MET A 26 25.93 29.62 -6.01
N THR A 27 25.95 28.69 -6.95
CA THR A 27 27.16 27.98 -7.39
C THR A 27 27.59 28.36 -8.79
N GLU A 28 26.96 29.37 -9.39
CA GLU A 28 27.19 29.81 -10.77
C GLU A 28 27.07 28.65 -11.78
N THR A 29 26.21 27.67 -11.49
CA THR A 29 25.94 26.51 -12.36
C THR A 29 24.58 26.65 -13.04
N THR A 30 24.33 25.79 -14.03
CA THR A 30 23.04 25.71 -14.72
C THR A 30 22.30 24.43 -14.31
N VAL A 31 20.96 24.50 -14.30
CA VAL A 31 20.11 23.35 -14.03
C VAL A 31 19.03 23.23 -15.10
N SER A 32 18.92 22.04 -15.70
CA SER A 32 17.79 21.65 -16.55
C SER A 32 16.84 20.78 -15.74
N ILE A 33 15.53 21.02 -15.89
CA ILE A 33 14.50 20.27 -15.18
C ILE A 33 13.50 19.75 -16.20
N GLU A 34 13.51 18.44 -16.41
CA GLU A 34 12.63 17.73 -17.34
C GLU A 34 11.64 16.87 -16.57
N THR A 35 10.45 16.65 -17.14
CA THR A 35 9.42 15.79 -16.55
C THR A 35 9.02 14.77 -17.60
N ASP A 36 9.52 13.55 -17.43
CA ASP A 36 9.33 12.44 -18.37
C ASP A 36 7.89 11.91 -18.37
N ALA A 37 7.26 11.84 -17.20
CA ALA A 37 5.89 11.37 -17.07
C ALA A 37 5.14 12.09 -15.94
N ARG A 38 3.82 12.21 -16.11
CA ARG A 38 2.93 12.72 -15.08
C ARG A 38 1.73 11.79 -14.91
N CYS A 39 1.55 11.30 -13.69
CA CYS A 39 0.36 10.55 -13.33
C CYS A 39 -0.83 11.51 -13.18
N LEU A 40 -1.99 11.06 -13.63
CA LEU A 40 -3.27 11.72 -13.36
C LEU A 40 -3.74 11.35 -11.96
N ASP A 41 -4.60 12.19 -11.38
CA ASP A 41 -5.28 11.83 -10.15
C ASP A 41 -6.19 10.64 -10.40
N TYR A 42 -6.24 9.76 -9.40
CA TYR A 42 -7.18 8.66 -9.41
C TYR A 42 -8.59 9.20 -9.15
N ASN A 43 -9.48 9.04 -10.15
CA ASN A 43 -10.89 9.36 -10.00
C ASN A 43 -11.70 8.06 -9.98
N ALA A 44 -11.99 7.57 -8.77
CA ALA A 44 -12.69 6.30 -8.58
C ALA A 44 -14.15 6.40 -9.03
N ASN A 45 -14.66 5.35 -9.67
CA ASN A 45 -16.10 5.18 -9.83
C ASN A 45 -16.67 4.64 -8.53
N GLU A 46 -17.21 5.53 -7.70
CA GLU A 46 -17.70 5.20 -6.36
C GLU A 46 -18.73 4.05 -6.34
N PRO A 47 -19.75 4.00 -7.23
CA PRO A 47 -20.63 2.84 -7.35
C PRO A 47 -19.90 1.52 -7.59
N LEU A 48 -18.93 1.49 -8.51
CA LEU A 48 -18.15 0.28 -8.79
C LEU A 48 -17.25 -0.11 -7.62
N SER A 49 -16.65 0.88 -6.93
CA SER A 49 -15.85 0.63 -5.74
C SER A 49 -16.66 0.00 -4.61
N LYS A 50 -17.88 0.50 -4.36
CA LYS A 50 -18.79 -0.08 -3.36
C LYS A 50 -19.26 -1.48 -3.73
N LEU A 51 -19.57 -1.71 -5.02
CA LEU A 51 -19.93 -3.04 -5.50
C LEU A 51 -18.77 -4.04 -5.36
N LEU A 52 -17.56 -3.60 -5.70
CA LEU A 52 -16.36 -4.43 -5.55
C LEU A 52 -16.12 -4.78 -4.08
N GLU A 53 -16.19 -3.79 -3.19
CA GLU A 53 -16.09 -4.01 -1.75
C GLU A 53 -17.14 -5.01 -1.25
N SER A 54 -18.41 -4.86 -1.64
CA SER A 54 -19.47 -5.75 -1.17
C SER A 54 -19.26 -7.19 -1.64
N VAL A 55 -18.87 -7.39 -2.90
CA VAL A 55 -18.61 -8.73 -3.45
C VAL A 55 -17.37 -9.34 -2.81
N MET A 56 -16.31 -8.56 -2.57
CA MET A 56 -15.13 -9.03 -1.85
C MET A 56 -15.47 -9.44 -0.41
N HIS A 57 -16.31 -8.66 0.26
CA HIS A 57 -16.74 -8.96 1.62
C HIS A 57 -17.62 -10.22 1.67
N GLU A 58 -18.52 -10.40 0.70
CA GLU A 58 -19.37 -11.59 0.57
C GLU A 58 -18.55 -12.85 0.23
N ALA A 59 -17.60 -12.73 -0.71
CA ALA A 59 -16.70 -13.83 -1.07
C ALA A 59 -15.85 -14.30 0.12
N GLY A 60 -15.60 -13.40 1.07
CA GLY A 60 -14.86 -13.70 2.29
C GLY A 60 -13.37 -13.91 2.05
N ALA A 61 -12.66 -14.20 3.14
CA ALA A 61 -11.26 -14.57 3.04
C ALA A 61 -11.11 -15.93 2.33
N VAL A 62 -9.97 -16.13 1.68
CA VAL A 62 -9.59 -17.45 1.16
C VAL A 62 -9.61 -18.45 2.31
N HIS A 63 -10.28 -19.58 2.13
CA HIS A 63 -10.21 -20.70 3.06
C HIS A 63 -8.80 -21.29 2.99
N LEU A 64 -8.05 -21.17 4.09
CA LEU A 64 -6.71 -21.73 4.20
C LEU A 64 -6.82 -23.11 4.85
N ASP A 65 -6.29 -24.13 4.18
CA ASP A 65 -6.18 -25.47 4.74
C ASP A 65 -4.86 -25.67 5.52
N ASP A 66 -4.70 -26.82 6.17
CA ASP A 66 -3.50 -27.14 6.94
C ASP A 66 -2.22 -27.16 6.10
N HIS A 67 -2.33 -27.46 4.80
CA HIS A 67 -1.21 -27.45 3.87
C HIS A 67 -0.80 -26.02 3.52
N ASP A 68 -1.76 -25.12 3.31
CA ASP A 68 -1.55 -23.70 3.10
C ASP A 68 -0.88 -23.05 4.32
N LEU A 69 -1.37 -23.34 5.52
CA LEU A 69 -0.80 -22.81 6.77
C LEU A 69 0.65 -23.24 6.99
N LYS A 70 0.97 -24.50 6.69
CA LYS A 70 2.35 -25.02 6.74
C LYS A 70 3.23 -24.35 5.70
N HIS A 71 2.71 -24.07 4.50
CA HIS A 71 3.46 -23.36 3.47
C HIS A 71 3.69 -21.89 3.85
N LEU A 72 2.69 -21.20 4.41
CA LEU A 72 2.78 -19.80 4.83
C LEU A 72 3.84 -19.56 5.93
N SER A 73 4.13 -20.56 6.76
CA SER A 73 5.22 -20.47 7.74
C SER A 73 6.60 -20.26 7.10
N TRP A 74 6.80 -20.66 5.85
CA TRP A 74 8.06 -20.44 5.12
C TRP A 74 8.23 -18.97 4.73
N TYR A 75 7.13 -18.28 4.42
CA TYR A 75 7.12 -16.89 3.97
C TYR A 75 7.39 -15.86 5.08
N ALA A 76 7.71 -16.31 6.31
CA ALA A 76 8.06 -15.44 7.45
C ALA A 76 7.05 -14.30 7.67
N ILE A 77 5.76 -14.63 7.66
CA ILE A 77 4.71 -13.73 8.11
C ILE A 77 4.94 -13.50 9.61
N THR A 78 5.26 -12.26 10.01
CA THR A 78 5.46 -11.94 11.42
C THR A 78 4.17 -12.16 12.21
N PRO A 79 4.23 -12.52 13.51
CA PRO A 79 3.03 -12.73 14.34
C PRO A 79 2.04 -11.54 14.32
N SER A 80 2.54 -10.33 14.05
CA SER A 80 1.73 -9.10 13.89
C SER A 80 0.86 -9.06 12.63
N MET A 81 1.22 -9.80 11.58
CA MET A 81 0.43 -9.88 10.35
C MET A 81 -0.72 -10.88 10.48
N LEU A 82 -0.54 -11.93 11.29
CA LEU A 82 -1.56 -12.94 11.55
C LEU A 82 -2.75 -12.38 12.36
N SER A 83 -2.48 -11.48 13.32
CA SER A 83 -3.52 -10.78 14.10
C SER A 83 -4.43 -9.89 13.26
N SER A 84 -3.96 -9.38 12.12
CA SER A 84 -4.76 -8.55 11.20
C SER A 84 -5.71 -9.38 10.32
N ILE A 85 -5.46 -10.68 10.22
CA ILE A 85 -6.29 -11.66 9.49
C ILE A 85 -7.34 -12.27 10.43
N GLN A 86 -7.10 -12.21 11.74
CA GLN A 86 -7.94 -12.77 12.80
C GLN A 86 -9.41 -12.30 12.82
N PRO A 87 -9.78 -11.05 12.45
CA PRO A 87 -11.18 -10.63 12.33
C PRO A 87 -11.94 -11.32 11.18
N TYR A 88 -11.22 -11.94 10.24
CA TYR A 88 -11.75 -12.61 9.05
C TYR A 88 -11.58 -14.14 9.11
N ALA A 89 -11.09 -14.66 10.24
CA ALA A 89 -10.99 -16.09 10.49
C ALA A 89 -12.35 -16.63 10.99
N PRO A 90 -12.84 -17.77 10.49
CA PRO A 90 -14.10 -18.34 10.96
C PRO A 90 -14.00 -18.76 12.45
N GLU A 91 -15.11 -18.70 13.18
CA GLU A 91 -15.22 -18.80 14.66
C GLU A 91 -14.59 -20.04 15.31
N HIS A 92 -14.22 -21.06 14.53
CA HIS A 92 -13.69 -22.35 14.98
C HIS A 92 -12.16 -22.45 14.98
N MET A 93 -11.43 -21.38 14.60
CA MET A 93 -9.96 -21.41 14.52
C MET A 93 -9.29 -20.71 15.72
N ASP A 94 -8.99 -21.46 16.78
CA ASP A 94 -8.15 -20.96 17.90
C ASP A 94 -6.67 -21.00 17.52
N LEU A 95 -6.17 -19.87 17.01
CA LEU A 95 -4.78 -19.70 16.58
C LEU A 95 -3.75 -19.83 17.71
N LYS A 96 -4.16 -19.90 18.97
CA LYS A 96 -3.24 -20.09 20.11
C LYS A 96 -2.77 -21.53 20.26
N THR A 97 -3.53 -22.51 19.78
CA THR A 97 -3.22 -23.94 19.99
C THR A 97 -2.08 -24.43 19.07
N LEU A 98 -1.89 -23.78 17.91
CA LEU A 98 -0.85 -24.16 16.93
C LEU A 98 0.57 -23.78 17.36
N TYR A 99 0.74 -22.87 18.32
CA TYR A 99 2.06 -22.36 18.74
C TYR A 99 2.62 -23.04 20.00
N GLN A 100 1.86 -23.92 20.66
CA GLN A 100 2.28 -24.56 21.94
C GLN A 100 2.76 -26.01 21.80
N GLN A 101 2.94 -26.54 20.58
CA GLN A 101 3.45 -27.91 20.36
C GLN A 101 4.88 -27.95 19.79
N THR A 102 5.71 -26.98 20.15
CA THR A 102 7.17 -27.09 20.02
C THR A 102 7.82 -27.22 21.39
#